data_AF-A0A931Y935-F1
#
_entry.id   AF-A0A931Y935-F1
#
_cell.length_a   1.000
_cell.length_b   1.000
_cell.length_c   1.000
_cell.angle_alpha   90.00
_cell.angle_beta   90.00
_cell.angle_gamma   90.00
#
_symmetry.space_group_name_H-M   'P 1'
#
loop_
_entity.id
_entity.type
_entity.pdbx_description
1 polymer ?
#
loop_
_entity_poly.entity_id
_entity_poly.type
_entity_poly.pdbx_seq_one_letter_code
_entity_poly.pdbx_strand_id
1 'polypeptide(L)'
;MIKKKGFTLIELIIYVGILGVVSLIIVNFFGVFGRTRAQNEARTEVEDNLRLAIEKISRDVRIASAISLPAAGGQSSTLGITIGGVSTTYQISGQGILQRVSGGTVLDITSNKVVVANNSDNFVRTDNSGGNIRSITLQVNLLISYASQGRPDFIYSNTGKTAITIR
;
A
#
# COMPACT_ATOMS: atom_id res chain seq x y z
N MET A 1 -5.87 -72.66 -7.85
CA MET A 1 -6.23 -71.78 -6.71
C MET A 1 -5.09 -70.79 -6.50
N ILE A 2 -5.35 -69.50 -6.59
CA ILE A 2 -4.33 -68.44 -6.46
C ILE A 2 -4.07 -68.21 -4.97
N LYS A 3 -2.85 -68.48 -4.49
CA LYS A 3 -2.44 -68.16 -3.11
C LYS A 3 -2.33 -66.64 -2.94
N LYS A 4 -3.13 -66.05 -2.05
CA LYS A 4 -2.94 -64.65 -1.61
C LYS A 4 -1.72 -64.60 -0.69
N LYS A 5 -0.67 -63.87 -1.08
CA LYS A 5 0.49 -63.62 -0.20
C LYS A 5 0.09 -62.58 0.85
N GLY A 6 0.33 -62.89 2.13
CA GLY A 6 0.13 -61.97 3.25
C GLY A 6 1.25 -60.94 3.35
N PHE A 7 0.96 -59.82 4.02
CA PHE A 7 1.90 -58.72 4.27
C PHE A 7 2.95 -59.12 5.31
N THR A 8 4.20 -58.69 5.13
CA THR A 8 5.24 -58.91 6.15
C THR A 8 5.29 -57.74 7.15
N LEU A 9 5.67 -58.01 8.40
CA LEU A 9 5.79 -56.98 9.43
C LEU A 9 6.81 -55.89 9.05
N ILE A 10 7.91 -56.28 8.40
CA ILE A 10 8.94 -55.34 7.94
C ILE A 10 8.41 -54.39 6.87
N GLU A 11 7.54 -54.87 5.98
CA GLU A 11 6.93 -54.08 4.91
C GLU A 11 5.95 -53.04 5.48
N LEU A 12 5.22 -53.39 6.56
CA LEU A 12 4.39 -52.43 7.30
C LEU A 12 5.24 -51.32 7.95
N ILE A 13 6.37 -51.68 8.58
CA ILE A 13 7.27 -50.70 9.23
C ILE A 13 7.86 -49.73 8.19
N ILE A 14 8.29 -50.24 7.03
CA ILE A 14 8.79 -49.42 5.94
C ILE A 14 7.71 -48.44 5.46
N TYR A 15 6.47 -48.89 5.31
CA TYR A 15 5.37 -48.01 4.88
C TYR A 15 5.01 -46.94 5.90
N VAL A 16 4.98 -47.27 7.19
CA VAL A 16 4.76 -46.26 8.25
C VAL A 16 5.89 -45.24 8.27
N GLY A 17 7.15 -45.68 8.07
CA GLY A 17 8.30 -44.78 7.96
C GLY A 17 8.18 -43.82 6.77
N ILE A 18 7.83 -44.35 5.59
CA ILE A 18 7.59 -43.54 4.39
C ILE A 18 6.44 -42.56 4.61
N LEU A 19 5.32 -43.01 5.20
CA LEU A 19 4.17 -42.17 5.50
C LEU A 19 4.54 -41.03 6.46
N GLY A 20 5.38 -41.29 7.47
CA GLY A 20 5.88 -40.27 8.39
C GLY A 20 6.70 -39.20 7.68
N VAL A 21 7.62 -39.60 6.80
CA VAL A 21 8.41 -38.65 5.99
C VAL A 21 7.50 -37.81 5.08
N VAL A 22 6.56 -38.44 4.38
CA VAL A 22 5.60 -37.74 3.51
C VAL A 22 4.75 -36.76 4.31
N SER A 23 4.28 -37.15 5.50
CA SER A 23 3.47 -36.28 6.36
C SER A 23 4.23 -35.04 6.82
N LEU A 24 5.51 -35.20 7.19
CA LEU A 24 6.37 -34.06 7.56
C LEU A 24 6.56 -33.08 6.40
N ILE A 25 6.75 -33.59 5.18
CA ILE A 25 6.85 -32.75 3.98
C ILE A 25 5.56 -31.94 3.82
N ILE A 26 4.40 -32.60 3.87
CA ILE A 26 3.09 -31.95 3.72
C ILE A 26 2.89 -30.82 4.74
N VAL A 27 3.20 -31.06 6.02
CA VAL A 27 3.08 -30.03 7.08
C VAL A 27 3.96 -28.81 6.79
N ASN A 28 5.20 -29.03 6.32
CA ASN A 28 6.09 -27.93 5.94
C ASN A 28 5.54 -27.13 4.76
N PHE A 29 4.98 -27.81 3.75
CA PHE A 29 4.36 -27.15 2.59
C PHE A 29 3.20 -26.23 3.01
N PHE A 30 2.34 -26.66 3.93
CA PHE A 30 1.26 -25.82 4.45
C PHE A 30 1.78 -24.55 5.14
N GLY A 31 2.86 -24.66 5.90
CA GLY A 31 3.50 -23.52 6.56
C GLY A 31 4.04 -22.48 5.56
N VAL A 32 4.73 -22.94 4.52
CA VAL A 32 5.24 -22.07 3.45
C VAL A 32 4.10 -21.40 2.70
N PHE A 33 3.07 -22.19 2.31
CA PHE A 33 1.94 -21.68 1.55
C PHE A 33 1.16 -20.58 2.32
N GLY A 34 0.97 -20.77 3.62
CA GLY A 34 0.34 -19.76 4.48
C GLY A 34 1.09 -18.43 4.50
N ARG A 35 2.42 -18.48 4.64
CA ARG A 35 3.27 -17.28 4.62
C ARG A 35 3.27 -16.57 3.27
N THR A 36 3.39 -17.33 2.18
CA THR A 36 3.33 -16.77 0.83
C THR A 36 1.99 -16.09 0.57
N ARG A 37 0.88 -16.68 1.01
CA ARG A 37 -0.45 -16.07 0.89
C ARG A 37 -0.54 -14.75 1.67
N ALA A 38 -0.05 -14.71 2.90
CA ALA A 38 -0.04 -13.50 3.74
C ALA A 38 0.78 -12.36 3.09
N GLN A 39 1.97 -12.69 2.57
CA GLN A 39 2.82 -11.72 1.87
C GLN A 39 2.17 -11.19 0.60
N ASN A 40 1.53 -12.06 -0.19
CA ASN A 40 0.83 -11.66 -1.40
C ASN A 40 -0.38 -10.77 -1.11
N GLU A 41 -1.13 -11.05 -0.04
CA GLU A 41 -2.22 -10.20 0.42
C GLU A 41 -1.71 -8.82 0.85
N ALA A 42 -0.67 -8.77 1.69
CA ALA A 42 -0.08 -7.53 2.15
C ALA A 42 0.45 -6.67 0.99
N ARG A 43 1.09 -7.31 0.00
CA ARG A 43 1.57 -6.65 -1.22
C ARG A 43 0.43 -6.07 -2.05
N THR A 44 -0.59 -6.88 -2.33
CA THR A 44 -1.72 -6.48 -3.16
C THR A 44 -2.44 -5.29 -2.54
N GLU A 45 -2.74 -5.36 -1.24
CA GLU A 45 -3.43 -4.29 -0.53
C GLU A 45 -2.62 -2.99 -0.56
N VAL A 46 -1.30 -3.03 -0.30
CA VAL A 46 -0.45 -1.83 -0.35
C VAL A 46 -0.39 -1.25 -1.77
N GLU A 47 -0.24 -2.08 -2.80
CA GLU A 47 -0.16 -1.62 -4.19
C GLU A 47 -1.47 -1.02 -4.69
N ASP A 48 -2.61 -1.61 -4.37
CA ASP A 48 -3.93 -1.11 -4.74
C ASP A 48 -4.23 0.23 -4.07
N ASN A 49 -3.96 0.35 -2.77
CA ASN A 49 -4.14 1.60 -2.04
C ASN A 49 -3.19 2.70 -2.54
N LEU A 50 -1.94 2.35 -2.85
CA LEU A 50 -0.96 3.29 -3.39
C LEU A 50 -1.38 3.80 -4.78
N ARG A 51 -1.82 2.89 -5.66
CA ARG A 51 -2.32 3.24 -6.99
C ARG A 51 -3.54 4.16 -6.89
N LEU A 52 -4.52 3.81 -6.05
CA LEU A 52 -5.72 4.60 -5.84
C LEU A 52 -5.39 6.00 -5.31
N ALA A 53 -4.53 6.09 -4.30
CA ALA A 53 -4.10 7.35 -3.72
C ALA A 53 -3.45 8.26 -4.76
N ILE A 54 -2.48 7.72 -5.52
CA ILE A 54 -1.78 8.47 -6.57
C ILE A 54 -2.72 8.90 -7.68
N GLU A 55 -3.62 8.03 -8.15
CA GLU A 55 -4.55 8.38 -9.23
C GLU A 55 -5.50 9.50 -8.78
N LYS A 56 -6.07 9.39 -7.58
CA LYS A 56 -6.98 10.39 -7.02
C LYS A 56 -6.28 11.74 -6.84
N ILE A 57 -5.12 11.76 -6.19
CA ILE A 57 -4.34 13.01 -6.02
C ILE A 57 -3.97 13.60 -7.38
N SER A 58 -3.47 12.77 -8.31
CA SER A 58 -3.04 13.24 -9.62
C SER A 58 -4.20 13.82 -10.43
N ARG A 59 -5.38 13.22 -10.35
CA ARG A 59 -6.59 13.71 -11.01
C ARG A 59 -7.02 15.05 -10.42
N ASP A 60 -7.12 15.12 -9.10
CA ASP A 60 -7.57 16.29 -8.38
C ASP A 60 -6.61 17.48 -8.58
N VAL A 61 -5.30 17.24 -8.58
CA VAL A 61 -4.29 18.27 -8.86
C VAL A 61 -4.38 18.77 -10.29
N ARG A 62 -4.67 17.91 -11.28
CA ARG A 62 -4.81 18.33 -12.69
C ARG A 62 -6.01 19.23 -12.94
N ILE A 63 -7.10 19.02 -12.19
CA ILE A 63 -8.33 19.82 -12.32
C ILE A 63 -8.39 20.96 -11.29
N ALA A 64 -7.39 21.09 -10.44
CA ALA A 64 -7.32 22.16 -9.46
C ALA A 64 -7.05 23.50 -10.14
N SER A 65 -7.80 24.53 -9.73
CA SER A 65 -7.58 25.90 -10.16
C SER A 65 -6.45 26.58 -9.38
N ALA A 66 -6.12 26.07 -8.19
CA ALA A 66 -5.05 26.59 -7.35
C ALA A 66 -4.51 25.51 -6.40
N ILE A 67 -3.24 25.64 -6.05
CA ILE A 67 -2.59 24.89 -4.96
C ILE A 67 -2.26 25.88 -3.85
N SER A 68 -2.90 25.74 -2.69
CA SER A 68 -2.72 26.59 -1.51
C SER A 68 -1.62 26.07 -0.58
N LEU A 69 -1.41 24.75 -0.54
CA LEU A 69 -0.37 24.09 0.25
C LEU A 69 0.15 22.87 -0.50
N PRO A 70 1.47 22.61 -0.58
CA PRO A 70 2.56 23.45 -0.08
C PRO A 70 2.64 24.81 -0.78
N ALA A 71 3.25 25.80 -0.11
CA ALA A 71 3.62 27.06 -0.74
C ALA A 71 4.64 26.80 -1.87
N ALA A 72 4.74 27.72 -2.84
CA ALA A 72 5.71 27.61 -3.94
C ALA A 72 7.14 27.43 -3.40
N GLY A 73 7.86 26.43 -3.93
CA GLY A 73 9.19 26.01 -3.48
C GLY A 73 9.23 25.26 -2.14
N GLY A 74 8.07 25.01 -1.52
CA GLY A 74 7.95 24.40 -0.20
C GLY A 74 7.55 22.92 -0.23
N GLN A 75 7.57 22.32 0.95
CA GLN A 75 7.09 20.96 1.21
C GLN A 75 6.08 20.93 2.36
N SER A 76 5.19 19.95 2.37
CA SER A 76 4.25 19.74 3.45
C SER A 76 3.82 18.27 3.53
N SER A 77 3.37 17.85 4.70
CA SER A 77 2.65 16.58 4.89
C SER A 77 1.19 16.64 4.42
N THR A 78 0.69 17.84 4.11
CA THR A 78 -0.68 18.12 3.69
C THR A 78 -0.68 18.80 2.33
N LEU A 79 -1.63 18.45 1.46
CA LEU A 79 -1.85 19.11 0.18
C LEU A 79 -3.19 19.85 0.22
N GLY A 80 -3.15 21.16 0.01
CA GLY A 80 -4.32 22.02 -0.11
C GLY A 80 -4.49 22.46 -1.55
N ILE A 81 -5.67 22.21 -2.13
CA ILE A 81 -6.02 22.57 -3.51
C ILE A 81 -7.43 23.15 -3.58
N THR A 82 -7.71 23.92 -4.63
CA THR A 82 -9.06 24.42 -4.92
C THR A 82 -9.56 23.77 -6.20
N ILE A 83 -10.73 23.13 -6.15
CA ILE A 83 -11.37 22.48 -7.29
C ILE A 83 -12.77 23.07 -7.43
N GLY A 84 -13.06 23.74 -8.56
CA GLY A 84 -14.38 24.34 -8.79
C GLY A 84 -14.80 25.36 -7.71
N GLY A 85 -13.84 26.08 -7.12
CA GLY A 85 -14.08 27.04 -6.03
C GLY A 85 -14.20 26.41 -4.62
N VAL A 86 -14.16 25.08 -4.51
CA VAL A 86 -14.22 24.39 -3.21
C VAL A 86 -12.82 24.03 -2.73
N SER A 87 -12.52 24.36 -1.47
CA SER A 87 -11.27 23.94 -0.83
C SER A 87 -11.28 22.43 -0.57
N THR A 88 -10.28 21.74 -1.11
CA THR A 88 -10.02 20.31 -0.94
C THR A 88 -8.65 20.11 -0.32
N THR A 89 -8.59 19.36 0.77
CA THR A 89 -7.35 19.08 1.51
C THR A 89 -7.09 17.58 1.55
N TYR A 90 -5.90 17.16 1.16
CA TYR A 90 -5.37 15.83 1.41
C TYR A 90 -4.52 15.85 2.67
N GLN A 91 -4.86 15.01 3.64
CA GLN A 91 -4.17 14.91 4.92
C GLN A 91 -4.10 13.46 5.37
N ILE A 92 -3.15 13.15 6.24
CA ILE A 92 -3.03 11.83 6.85
C ILE A 92 -3.57 11.91 8.27
N SER A 93 -4.56 11.08 8.59
CA SER A 93 -5.17 11.01 9.92
C SER A 93 -4.16 10.52 10.96
N GLY A 94 -4.47 10.68 12.25
CA GLY A 94 -3.64 10.14 13.34
C GLY A 94 -3.47 8.61 13.31
N GLN A 95 -4.32 7.91 12.55
CA GLN A 95 -4.24 6.45 12.34
C GLN A 95 -3.45 6.08 11.07
N GLY A 96 -2.89 7.06 10.35
CA GLY A 96 -2.17 6.82 9.10
C GLY A 96 -3.07 6.59 7.89
N ILE A 97 -4.34 6.99 7.94
CA ILE A 97 -5.25 6.90 6.79
C ILE A 97 -5.12 8.17 5.96
N LEU A 98 -4.91 8.04 4.65
CA LEU A 98 -4.95 9.18 3.74
C LEU A 98 -6.42 9.59 3.53
N GLN A 99 -6.73 10.84 3.83
CA GLN A 99 -8.06 11.42 3.75
C GLN A 99 -8.10 12.57 2.77
N ARG A 100 -9.22 12.70 2.06
CA ARG A 100 -9.58 13.83 1.23
C ARG A 100 -10.74 14.57 1.90
N VAL A 101 -10.49 15.80 2.33
CA VAL A 101 -11.49 16.68 2.96
C VAL A 101 -11.92 17.73 1.94
N SER A 102 -13.17 17.70 1.49
CA SER A 102 -13.67 18.64 0.48
C SER A 102 -14.92 19.32 1.01
N GLY A 103 -14.87 20.64 1.18
CA GLY A 103 -16.00 21.41 1.72
C GLY A 103 -16.47 20.94 3.11
N GLY A 104 -15.56 20.38 3.92
CA GLY A 104 -15.86 19.86 5.26
C GLY A 104 -16.25 18.37 5.31
N THR A 105 -16.49 17.72 4.17
CA THR A 105 -16.73 16.27 4.12
C THR A 105 -15.42 15.50 4.02
N VAL A 106 -15.21 14.54 4.93
CA VAL A 106 -14.03 13.68 4.96
C VAL A 106 -14.32 12.39 4.18
N LEU A 107 -13.44 12.04 3.24
CA LEU A 107 -13.44 10.77 2.52
C LEU A 107 -12.10 10.07 2.75
N ASP A 108 -12.15 8.85 3.27
CA ASP A 108 -10.97 7.99 3.37
C ASP A 108 -10.61 7.45 1.99
N ILE A 109 -9.36 7.65 1.58
CA ILE A 109 -8.82 7.20 0.29
C ILE A 109 -8.16 5.84 0.43
N THR A 110 -7.48 5.60 1.54
CA THR A 110 -6.84 4.32 1.85
C THR A 110 -7.66 3.52 2.84
N SER A 111 -7.59 2.19 2.78
CA SER A 111 -8.22 1.29 3.73
C SER A 111 -7.54 1.33 5.10
N ASN A 112 -8.20 0.77 6.12
CA ASN A 112 -7.62 0.58 7.45
C ASN A 112 -6.61 -0.58 7.54
N LYS A 113 -6.39 -1.30 6.44
CA LYS A 113 -5.37 -2.35 6.34
C LYS A 113 -3.99 -1.82 5.98
N VAL A 114 -3.90 -0.52 5.67
CA VAL A 114 -2.63 0.14 5.36
C VAL A 114 -2.43 1.38 6.22
N VAL A 115 -1.17 1.76 6.37
CA VAL A 115 -0.72 2.94 7.11
C VAL A 115 0.16 3.76 6.19
N VAL A 116 -0.24 5.00 5.95
CA VAL A 116 0.52 6.00 5.19
C VAL A 116 1.41 6.77 6.14
N ALA A 117 2.70 6.89 5.81
CA ALA A 117 3.65 7.65 6.60
C ALA A 117 3.34 9.16 6.50
N ASN A 118 3.24 9.84 7.64
CA ASN A 118 3.05 11.29 7.70
C ASN A 118 4.43 11.97 7.76
N ASN A 119 5.01 12.24 6.59
CA ASN A 119 6.29 12.93 6.46
C ASN A 119 6.08 14.34 5.89
N SER A 120 6.96 15.27 6.26
CA SER A 120 6.88 16.66 5.80
C SER A 120 7.16 16.85 4.31
N ASP A 121 7.67 15.81 3.62
CA ASP A 121 8.00 15.78 2.19
C ASP A 121 7.01 14.96 1.35
N ASN A 122 5.87 14.58 1.93
CA ASN A 122 4.83 13.84 1.20
C ASN A 122 4.31 14.62 -0.02
N PHE A 123 4.28 15.95 0.09
CA PHE A 123 3.95 16.85 -1.00
C PHE A 123 5.05 17.91 -1.12
N VAL A 124 5.64 18.03 -2.31
CA VAL A 124 6.69 19.01 -2.58
C VAL A 124 6.30 19.83 -3.80
N ARG A 125 6.24 21.14 -3.65
CA ARG A 125 5.94 22.07 -4.73
C ARG A 125 7.25 22.70 -5.20
N THR A 126 7.56 22.54 -6.49
CA THR A 126 8.89 22.86 -7.04
C THR A 126 8.93 24.12 -7.90
N ASP A 127 7.81 24.81 -8.11
CA ASP A 127 7.80 26.10 -8.80
C ASP A 127 8.35 27.23 -7.93
N ASN A 128 8.97 28.20 -8.60
CA ASN A 128 9.59 29.37 -7.98
C ASN A 128 8.57 30.51 -7.83
N SER A 129 8.46 31.06 -6.63
CA SER A 129 7.53 32.16 -6.29
C SER A 129 7.93 33.54 -6.85
N GLY A 130 9.13 33.66 -7.44
CA GLY A 130 9.72 34.96 -7.84
C GLY A 130 9.62 35.35 -9.33
N GLY A 131 8.96 34.57 -10.19
CA GLY A 131 8.87 34.86 -11.63
C GLY A 131 7.46 34.66 -12.19
N ASN A 132 7.24 35.03 -13.46
CA ASN A 132 6.01 34.70 -14.17
C ASN A 132 5.78 33.18 -14.11
N ILE A 133 4.87 32.72 -13.25
CA ILE A 133 4.61 31.29 -13.05
C ILE A 133 3.90 30.76 -14.30
N ARG A 134 4.64 30.06 -15.17
CA ARG A 134 4.11 29.45 -16.40
C ARG A 134 3.74 27.98 -16.24
N SER A 135 4.12 27.38 -15.10
CA SER A 135 3.80 26.00 -14.76
C SER A 135 4.04 25.72 -13.28
N ILE A 136 3.08 25.09 -12.61
CA ILE A 136 3.19 24.62 -11.22
C ILE A 136 3.49 23.13 -11.27
N THR A 137 4.55 22.68 -10.59
CA THR A 137 4.91 21.25 -10.52
C THR A 137 4.85 20.77 -9.07
N LEU A 138 3.95 19.82 -8.83
CA LEU A 138 3.77 19.15 -7.54
C LEU A 138 4.32 17.72 -7.61
N GLN A 139 5.27 17.41 -6.74
CA GLN A 139 5.74 16.05 -6.49
C GLN A 139 4.98 15.47 -5.29
N VAL A 140 4.55 14.23 -5.42
CA VAL A 140 3.85 13.46 -4.39
C VAL A 140 4.71 12.25 -4.05
N ASN A 141 5.07 12.11 -2.78
CA ASN A 141 5.84 11.00 -2.23
C ASN A 141 5.01 10.33 -1.14
N LEU A 142 4.49 9.12 -1.39
CA LEU A 142 3.70 8.39 -0.40
C LEU A 142 4.38 7.07 -0.06
N LEU A 143 4.78 6.91 1.20
CA LEU A 143 5.19 5.63 1.76
C LEU A 143 3.96 4.98 2.42
N ILE A 144 3.58 3.81 1.93
CA ILE A 144 2.44 3.03 2.44
C ILE A 144 2.97 1.69 2.95
N SER A 145 2.56 1.32 4.16
CA SER A 145 2.89 0.03 4.80
C SER A 145 1.62 -0.74 5.12
N TYR A 146 1.67 -2.07 5.06
CA TYR A 146 0.56 -2.89 5.53
C TYR A 146 0.46 -2.81 7.06
N ALA A 147 -0.76 -2.70 7.58
CA ALA A 147 -1.06 -2.67 9.01
C ALA A 147 -0.90 -4.09 9.59
N SER A 148 0.34 -4.52 9.80
CA SER A 148 0.69 -5.90 10.18
C SER A 148 0.18 -6.33 11.56
N GLN A 149 -0.25 -5.38 12.41
CA GLN A 149 -0.70 -5.62 13.79
C GLN A 149 0.29 -6.50 14.60
N GLY A 150 1.59 -6.35 14.33
CA GLY A 150 2.65 -7.12 14.99
C GLY A 150 2.93 -8.51 14.40
N ARG A 151 2.29 -8.89 13.28
CA ARG A 151 2.56 -10.17 12.60
C ARG A 151 3.73 -10.04 11.62
N PRO A 152 4.80 -10.84 11.76
CA PRO A 152 5.98 -10.74 10.89
C PRO A 152 5.70 -11.15 9.44
N ASP A 153 4.71 -12.03 9.22
CA ASP A 153 4.36 -12.52 7.88
C ASP A 153 3.69 -11.45 6.98
N PHE A 154 3.29 -10.31 7.56
CA PHE A 154 2.57 -9.23 6.89
C PHE A 154 3.38 -7.92 6.77
N ILE A 155 4.71 -7.99 6.94
CA ILE A 155 5.57 -6.80 6.81
C ILE A 155 5.83 -6.55 5.33
N TYR A 156 5.13 -5.54 4.79
CA TYR A 156 5.37 -5.03 3.44
C TYR A 156 5.13 -3.53 3.41
N SER A 157 6.00 -2.80 2.73
CA SER A 157 5.83 -1.38 2.46
C SER A 157 6.32 -1.03 1.06
N ASN A 158 5.76 0.03 0.49
CA ASN A 158 6.16 0.54 -0.80
C ASN A 158 6.03 2.07 -0.86
N THR A 159 6.89 2.69 -1.64
CA THR A 159 6.88 4.14 -1.87
C THR A 159 6.47 4.43 -3.30
N GLY A 160 5.39 5.19 -3.47
CA GLY A 160 5.01 5.72 -4.77
C GLY A 160 5.40 7.19 -4.89
N LYS A 161 6.03 7.52 -6.02
CA LYS A 161 6.43 8.89 -6.37
C LYS A 161 5.80 9.29 -7.70
N THR A 162 5.20 10.47 -7.75
CA THR A 162 4.69 11.04 -9.00
C THR A 162 4.93 12.53 -9.04
N ALA A 163 5.08 13.09 -10.24
CA ALA A 163 5.16 14.53 -10.46
C ALA A 163 4.03 14.96 -11.39
N ILE A 164 3.27 15.97 -10.99
CA ILE A 164 2.17 16.54 -11.77
C ILE A 164 2.51 17.99 -12.07
N THR A 165 2.54 18.34 -13.36
CA THR A 165 2.73 19.71 -13.83
C THR A 165 1.43 20.23 -14.41
N ILE A 166 0.95 21.37 -13.92
CA ILE A 166 -0.16 22.15 -14.47
C ILE A 166 0.40 23.43 -15.11
N ARG A 167 -0.21 23.89 -16.21
CA ARG A 167 0.19 25.09 -16.96
C ARG A 167 -0.88 26.16 -16.86
#